data_AF-A0A0F9LMG3-F1
#
_entry.id   AF-A0A0F9LMG3-F1
#
_cell.length_a   1.000
_cell.length_b   1.000
_cell.length_c   1.000
_cell.angle_alpha   90.00
_cell.angle_beta   90.00
_cell.angle_gamma   90.00
#
_symmetry.space_group_name_H-M   'P 1'
#
loop_
_entity.id
_entity.type
_entity.pdbx_description
1 polymer ?
#
loop_
_entity_poly.entity_id
_entity_poly.type
_entity_poly.pdbx_seq_one_letter_code
_entity_poly.pdbx_strand_id
1 'polypeptide(L)'
;LEDRAGSWIPHWKLFHFRTKPAAGQPEGYPLVRNAFLPWVDKQELRRITKLALRRDWTGIAKMEVPARILSAAATDDDKTMLAEIESMVRDVERDEREGLVVPAEEDGRGNQTGYKLSLLQSSGTRTVPLLDLWRQHNADLAVGMLSEVVLLGIVPTGVFSGQVAGVKTEWFARAINSFLDMDAEHVEKNTLRTLRDLNPKFAGAAIPKLRHSDIDPIDLESLGLFVQRIGAGGFITPESGLEEALRLRAKLPMARGEEEI
;
A
#
# COMPACT_ATOMS: atom_id res chain seq x y z
N LEU A 1 -33.92 19.47 -13.52
CA LEU A 1 -32.91 19.03 -12.52
C LEU A 1 -33.16 19.77 -11.21
N GLU A 2 -34.40 19.66 -10.76
CA GLU A 2 -34.87 20.21 -9.50
C GLU A 2 -34.65 19.14 -8.43
N ASP A 3 -34.36 19.59 -7.21
CA ASP A 3 -34.47 18.83 -5.97
C ASP A 3 -33.42 17.77 -5.61
N ARG A 4 -32.15 18.12 -5.79
CA ARG A 4 -31.19 17.95 -4.69
C ARG A 4 -30.74 19.33 -4.26
N ALA A 5 -31.60 20.04 -3.53
CA ALA A 5 -31.26 21.32 -2.92
C ALA A 5 -30.06 21.11 -1.99
N GLY A 6 -28.86 21.38 -2.49
CA GLY A 6 -27.65 21.36 -1.68
C GLY A 6 -27.83 22.35 -0.53
N SER A 7 -27.84 21.85 0.70
CA SER A 7 -27.92 22.71 1.87
C SER A 7 -26.60 23.45 2.03
N TRP A 8 -26.62 24.77 1.90
CA TRP A 8 -25.44 25.61 2.08
C TRP A 8 -25.12 25.74 3.57
N ILE A 9 -23.92 25.32 3.97
CA ILE A 9 -23.44 25.45 5.35
C ILE A 9 -22.38 26.55 5.40
N PRO A 10 -22.60 27.63 6.19
CA PRO A 10 -21.58 28.66 6.39
C PRO A 10 -20.27 28.10 6.94
N HIS A 11 -19.13 28.66 6.51
CA HIS A 11 -17.79 28.17 6.88
C HIS A 11 -17.54 28.13 8.40
N TRP A 12 -18.08 29.08 9.16
CA TRP A 12 -17.90 29.11 10.62
C TRP A 12 -18.63 27.98 11.36
N LYS A 13 -19.53 27.26 10.68
CA LYS A 13 -20.25 26.09 11.23
C LYS A 13 -19.58 24.76 10.88
N LEU A 14 -18.51 24.77 10.10
CA LEU A 14 -17.84 23.56 9.62
C LEU A 14 -16.38 23.53 10.05
N PHE A 15 -15.87 22.31 10.18
CA PHE A 15 -14.48 22.07 10.53
C PHE A 15 -13.81 21.33 9.38
N HIS A 16 -12.80 21.94 8.77
CA HIS A 16 -12.26 21.53 7.48
C HIS A 16 -10.78 21.21 7.56
N PHE A 17 -10.49 19.95 7.86
CA PHE A 17 -9.15 19.42 7.86
C PHE A 17 -8.61 19.22 6.45
N ARG A 18 -7.34 19.59 6.26
CA ARG A 18 -6.63 19.45 4.99
C ARG A 18 -5.22 18.93 5.28
N THR A 19 -4.82 17.87 4.61
CA THR A 19 -3.50 17.21 4.73
C THR A 19 -2.33 18.04 4.18
N LYS A 20 -2.60 19.00 3.29
CA LYS A 20 -1.61 19.92 2.72
C LYS A 20 -2.25 21.29 2.52
N PRO A 21 -2.44 22.07 3.59
CA PRO A 21 -3.13 23.34 3.50
C PRO A 21 -2.30 24.34 2.69
N ALA A 22 -2.84 24.79 1.56
CA ALA A 22 -2.31 25.91 0.79
C ALA A 22 -3.21 27.15 0.94
N ALA A 23 -2.62 28.33 0.84
CA ALA A 23 -3.36 29.58 0.90
C ALA A 23 -4.29 29.71 -0.32
N GLY A 24 -5.56 30.04 -0.09
CA GLY A 24 -6.55 30.22 -1.16
C GLY A 24 -7.06 28.92 -1.81
N GLN A 25 -6.60 27.74 -1.39
CA GLN A 25 -7.04 26.46 -1.96
C GLN A 25 -7.82 25.64 -0.91
N PRO A 26 -9.13 25.39 -1.10
CA PRO A 26 -9.88 24.57 -0.17
C PRO A 26 -9.49 23.09 -0.26
N GLU A 27 -8.89 22.65 -1.36
CA GLU A 27 -8.59 21.24 -1.58
C GLU A 27 -7.43 20.74 -0.72
N GLY A 28 -7.53 19.50 -0.24
CA GLY A 28 -6.44 18.76 0.38
C GLY A 28 -5.74 17.83 -0.62
N TYR A 29 -4.63 17.22 -0.20
CA TYR A 29 -3.94 16.20 -0.99
C TYR A 29 -4.17 14.81 -0.38
N PRO A 30 -4.92 13.91 -1.03
CA PRO A 30 -5.18 12.58 -0.47
C PRO A 30 -3.88 11.82 -0.19
N LEU A 31 -3.73 11.25 1.01
CA LEU A 31 -2.52 10.50 1.38
C LEU A 31 -2.28 9.31 0.45
N VAL A 32 -3.35 8.66 -0.01
CA VAL A 32 -3.32 7.53 -0.94
C VAL A 32 -2.92 7.89 -2.36
N ARG A 33 -2.82 9.18 -2.70
CA ARG A 33 -2.57 9.63 -4.08
C ARG A 33 -1.24 9.11 -4.62
N ASN A 34 -0.20 9.06 -3.78
CA ASN A 34 1.12 8.56 -4.15
C ASN A 34 1.16 7.03 -4.33
N ALA A 35 0.24 6.32 -3.67
CA ALA A 35 0.12 4.87 -3.75
C ALA A 35 -0.69 4.38 -4.97
N PHE A 36 -1.29 5.30 -5.75
CA PHE A 36 -2.16 4.93 -6.85
C PHE A 36 -1.44 4.15 -7.97
N LEU A 37 -0.29 4.64 -8.45
CA LEU A 37 0.46 3.98 -9.52
C LEU A 37 0.95 2.58 -9.11
N PRO A 38 1.65 2.41 -7.96
CA PRO A 38 2.04 1.07 -7.50
C PRO A 38 0.85 0.13 -7.29
N TRP A 39 -0.32 0.66 -6.94
CA TRP A 39 -1.53 -0.14 -6.79
C TRP A 39 -2.03 -0.67 -8.14
N VAL A 40 -2.06 0.18 -9.19
CA VAL A 40 -2.44 -0.22 -10.55
C VAL A 40 -1.49 -1.31 -11.05
N ASP A 41 -0.18 -1.07 -10.98
CA ASP A 41 0.84 -2.01 -11.45
C ASP A 41 0.72 -3.35 -10.73
N LYS A 42 0.45 -3.34 -9.41
CA LYS A 42 0.22 -4.55 -8.63
C LYS A 42 -1.04 -5.30 -9.08
N GLN A 43 -2.13 -4.62 -9.46
CA GLN A 43 -3.31 -5.30 -9.99
C GLN A 43 -3.03 -5.99 -11.33
N GLU A 44 -2.26 -5.34 -12.20
CA GLU A 44 -1.82 -5.92 -13.47
C GLU A 44 -0.90 -7.13 -13.24
N LEU A 45 0.08 -7.00 -12.36
CA LEU A 45 0.95 -8.11 -11.96
C LEU A 45 0.13 -9.28 -11.38
N ARG A 46 -0.89 -9.00 -10.57
CA ARG A 46 -1.80 -10.03 -10.05
C ARG A 46 -2.49 -10.79 -11.18
N ARG A 47 -2.96 -10.07 -12.20
CA ARG A 47 -3.65 -10.65 -13.37
C ARG A 47 -2.69 -11.52 -14.18
N ILE A 48 -1.50 -11.01 -14.49
CA ILE A 48 -0.46 -11.74 -15.24
C ILE A 48 -0.04 -12.98 -14.46
N THR A 49 0.17 -12.88 -13.15
CA THR A 49 0.58 -14.01 -12.31
C THR A 49 -0.48 -15.10 -12.28
N LYS A 50 -1.77 -14.74 -12.17
CA LYS A 50 -2.87 -15.71 -12.25
C LYS A 50 -2.92 -16.41 -13.60
N LEU A 51 -2.77 -15.66 -14.68
CA LEU A 51 -2.75 -16.22 -16.03
C LEU A 51 -1.55 -17.14 -16.23
N ALA A 52 -0.35 -16.72 -15.79
CA ALA A 52 0.86 -17.52 -15.88
C ALA A 52 0.75 -18.82 -15.09
N LEU A 53 0.26 -18.75 -13.83
CA LEU A 53 0.05 -19.94 -13.00
C LEU A 53 -0.98 -20.89 -13.62
N ARG A 54 -2.06 -20.35 -14.19
CA ARG A 54 -3.05 -21.14 -14.93
C ARG A 54 -2.40 -21.85 -16.11
N ARG A 55 -1.69 -21.14 -16.99
CA ARG A 55 -1.02 -21.70 -18.17
C ARG A 55 0.04 -22.74 -17.81
N ASP A 56 0.76 -22.54 -16.71
CA ASP A 56 1.75 -23.50 -16.23
C ASP A 56 1.09 -24.80 -15.72
N TRP A 57 -0.06 -24.69 -15.04
CA TRP A 57 -0.81 -25.85 -14.56
C TRP A 57 -1.60 -26.57 -15.66
N THR A 58 -2.19 -25.85 -16.61
CA THR A 58 -3.03 -26.44 -17.67
C THR A 58 -2.23 -26.88 -18.89
N GLY A 59 -1.10 -26.23 -19.16
CA GLY A 59 -0.41 -26.34 -20.45
C GLY A 59 -1.24 -25.73 -21.59
N ILE A 60 -0.75 -25.86 -22.82
CA ILE A 60 -1.46 -25.47 -24.05
C ILE A 60 -1.75 -26.75 -24.84
N ALA A 61 -2.99 -26.92 -25.28
CA ALA A 61 -3.38 -28.06 -26.12
C ALA A 61 -2.83 -27.86 -27.54
N LYS A 62 -2.00 -28.79 -28.01
CA LYS A 62 -1.45 -28.84 -29.36
C LYS A 62 -2.00 -30.06 -30.10
N MET A 63 -2.65 -29.84 -31.23
CA MET A 63 -3.10 -30.90 -32.13
C MET A 63 -2.31 -30.86 -33.42
N GLU A 64 -1.67 -31.98 -33.73
CA GLU A 64 -1.01 -32.22 -35.00
C GLU A 64 -2.01 -32.85 -35.97
N VAL A 65 -2.12 -32.30 -37.18
CA VAL A 65 -3.04 -32.75 -38.23
C VAL A 65 -2.30 -32.94 -39.56
N PRO A 66 -2.75 -33.84 -40.45
CA PRO A 66 -2.15 -34.01 -41.77
C PRO A 66 -2.11 -32.70 -42.56
N ALA A 67 -0.97 -32.39 -43.21
CA ALA A 67 -0.74 -31.11 -43.89
C ALA A 67 -1.75 -30.85 -45.04
N ARG A 68 -2.34 -31.91 -45.60
CA ARG A 68 -3.37 -31.81 -46.65
C ARG A 68 -4.59 -30.99 -46.19
N ILE A 69 -4.93 -31.07 -44.90
CA ILE A 69 -6.13 -30.45 -44.31
C ILE A 69 -5.92 -28.95 -44.06
N LEU A 70 -4.66 -28.54 -43.85
CA LEU A 70 -4.26 -27.14 -43.66
C LEU A 70 -3.93 -26.42 -44.97
N SER A 71 -3.97 -27.13 -46.11
CA SER A 71 -3.68 -26.55 -47.43
C SER A 71 -4.78 -25.57 -47.87
N ALA A 72 -4.39 -24.49 -48.56
CA ALA A 72 -5.35 -23.57 -49.19
C ALA A 72 -6.23 -24.25 -50.27
N ALA A 73 -5.78 -25.40 -50.78
CA ALA A 73 -6.50 -26.22 -51.76
C ALA A 73 -7.27 -27.40 -51.11
N ALA A 74 -7.51 -27.36 -49.79
CA ALA A 74 -8.25 -28.40 -49.09
C ALA A 74 -9.69 -28.54 -49.60
N THR A 75 -10.20 -29.77 -49.57
CA THR A 75 -11.59 -30.07 -49.94
C THR A 75 -12.56 -29.47 -48.90
N ASP A 76 -13.83 -29.29 -49.27
CA ASP A 76 -14.82 -28.73 -48.33
C ASP A 76 -15.09 -29.64 -47.13
N ASP A 77 -14.94 -30.96 -47.30
CA ASP A 77 -14.98 -31.94 -46.22
C ASP A 77 -13.78 -31.77 -45.26
N ASP A 78 -12.58 -31.55 -45.81
CA ASP A 78 -11.36 -31.29 -45.01
C ASP A 78 -11.48 -29.98 -44.21
N LYS A 79 -12.06 -28.92 -44.78
CA LYS A 79 -12.31 -27.66 -44.06
C LYS A 79 -13.32 -27.82 -42.92
N THR A 80 -14.35 -28.66 -43.12
CA THR A 80 -15.35 -28.97 -42.09
C THR A 80 -14.69 -29.74 -40.95
N MET A 81 -13.85 -30.72 -41.28
CA MET A 81 -13.07 -31.50 -40.31
C MET A 81 -12.08 -30.62 -39.53
N LEU A 82 -11.42 -29.65 -40.18
CA LEU A 82 -10.56 -28.67 -39.52
C LEU A 82 -11.34 -27.87 -38.47
N ALA A 83 -12.52 -27.34 -38.81
CA ALA A 83 -13.34 -26.55 -37.91
C ALA A 83 -13.79 -27.35 -36.67
N GLU A 84 -14.12 -28.64 -36.85
CA GLU A 84 -14.44 -29.56 -35.75
C GLU A 84 -13.24 -29.84 -34.86
N ILE A 85 -12.06 -30.10 -35.45
CA ILE A 85 -10.81 -30.31 -34.70
C ILE A 85 -10.46 -29.03 -33.92
N GLU A 86 -10.56 -27.86 -34.54
CA GLU A 86 -10.36 -26.58 -33.85
C GLU A 86 -11.36 -26.38 -32.71
N SER A 87 -12.62 -26.77 -32.87
CA SER A 87 -13.61 -26.72 -31.78
C SER A 87 -13.22 -27.67 -30.65
N MET A 88 -12.80 -28.90 -30.98
CA MET A 88 -12.40 -29.90 -29.99
C MET A 88 -11.17 -29.46 -29.19
N VAL A 89 -10.14 -28.90 -29.84
CA VAL A 89 -8.95 -28.38 -29.15
C VAL A 89 -9.32 -27.20 -28.25
N ARG A 90 -10.25 -26.33 -28.71
CA ARG A 90 -10.80 -25.23 -27.89
C ARG A 90 -11.62 -25.73 -26.70
N ASP A 91 -12.38 -26.81 -26.86
CA ASP A 91 -13.24 -27.37 -25.82
C ASP A 91 -12.45 -28.17 -24.77
N VAL A 92 -11.31 -28.76 -25.15
CA VAL A 92 -10.38 -29.42 -24.20
C VAL A 92 -9.72 -28.39 -23.28
N GLU A 93 -9.46 -27.18 -23.77
CA GLU A 93 -8.87 -26.07 -23.01
C GLU A 93 -9.97 -25.09 -22.51
N ARG A 94 -11.00 -25.65 -21.88
CA ARG A 94 -12.33 -25.02 -21.69
C ARG A 94 -12.43 -23.74 -20.85
N ASP A 95 -11.36 -22.99 -20.63
CA ASP A 95 -11.42 -21.72 -19.88
C ASP A 95 -10.77 -20.49 -20.54
N GLU A 96 -10.02 -20.54 -21.67
CA GLU A 96 -9.52 -19.29 -22.30
C GLU A 96 -8.94 -19.44 -23.73
N ARG A 97 -9.77 -19.78 -24.74
CA ARG A 97 -9.56 -19.50 -26.20
C ARG A 97 -8.14 -19.70 -26.83
N GLU A 98 -7.30 -20.66 -26.44
CA GLU A 98 -5.95 -20.81 -27.04
C GLU A 98 -5.53 -22.28 -27.30
N GLY A 99 -6.01 -22.83 -28.41
CA GLY A 99 -5.52 -24.10 -28.97
C GLY A 99 -4.56 -23.87 -30.14
N LEU A 100 -3.55 -24.74 -30.32
CA LEU A 100 -2.69 -24.72 -31.50
C LEU A 100 -2.94 -25.95 -32.38
N VAL A 101 -3.34 -25.74 -33.64
CA VAL A 101 -3.40 -26.79 -34.66
C VAL A 101 -2.21 -26.61 -35.59
N VAL A 102 -1.37 -27.64 -35.76
CA VAL A 102 -0.17 -27.59 -36.61
C VAL A 102 -0.10 -28.79 -37.55
N PRO A 103 0.63 -28.71 -38.68
CA PRO A 103 0.92 -29.87 -39.51
C PRO A 103 1.67 -30.96 -38.73
N ALA A 104 1.32 -32.22 -38.96
CA ALA A 104 2.00 -33.38 -38.39
C ALA A 104 3.44 -33.52 -38.92
N GLU A 105 4.35 -34.01 -38.07
CA GLU A 105 5.75 -34.27 -38.44
C GLU A 105 5.85 -35.37 -39.50
N GLU A 106 6.78 -35.24 -40.43
CA GLU A 106 7.13 -36.30 -41.38
C GLU A 106 8.14 -37.24 -40.72
N ASP A 107 7.82 -38.54 -40.62
CA ASP A 107 8.79 -39.56 -40.24
C ASP A 107 9.93 -39.54 -41.26
N GLY A 108 11.16 -39.94 -40.88
CA GLY A 108 12.38 -39.89 -41.72
C GLY A 108 12.34 -40.72 -43.02
N ARG A 109 11.16 -41.24 -43.37
CA ARG A 109 10.78 -41.95 -44.61
C ARG A 109 9.75 -41.17 -45.45
N GLY A 110 9.40 -39.93 -45.09
CA GLY A 110 8.46 -39.06 -45.81
C GLY A 110 6.97 -39.31 -45.54
N ASN A 111 6.62 -40.00 -44.45
CA ASN A 111 5.23 -40.29 -44.11
C ASN A 111 4.74 -39.35 -42.99
N GLN A 112 3.59 -38.69 -43.18
CA GLN A 112 3.00 -37.82 -42.16
C GLN A 112 2.51 -38.63 -40.96
N THR A 113 2.87 -38.20 -39.75
CA THR A 113 2.47 -38.82 -38.48
C THR A 113 1.04 -38.48 -38.07
N GLY A 114 0.05 -38.73 -38.93
CA GLY A 114 -1.38 -38.78 -38.59
C GLY A 114 -1.93 -37.63 -37.73
N TYR A 115 -2.83 -37.98 -36.78
CA TYR A 115 -3.39 -37.05 -35.80
C TYR A 115 -2.77 -37.29 -34.43
N LYS A 116 -2.27 -36.25 -33.77
CA LYS A 116 -1.68 -36.37 -32.43
C LYS A 116 -2.03 -35.18 -31.55
N LEU A 117 -2.70 -35.46 -30.44
CA LEU A 117 -2.93 -34.48 -29.39
C LEU A 117 -1.79 -34.56 -28.38
N SER A 118 -1.18 -33.43 -28.06
CA SER A 118 -0.16 -33.31 -27.01
C SER A 118 -0.37 -32.04 -26.21
N LEU A 119 -0.02 -32.09 -24.92
CA LEU A 119 -0.01 -30.90 -24.06
C LEU A 119 1.39 -30.31 -24.12
N LEU A 120 1.50 -29.09 -24.66
CA LEU A 120 2.71 -28.30 -24.56
C LEU A 120 2.74 -27.66 -23.17
N GLN A 121 3.57 -28.22 -22.30
CA GLN A 121 3.93 -27.57 -21.05
C GLN A 121 5.18 -26.73 -21.27
N SER A 122 5.20 -25.52 -20.71
CA SER A 122 6.40 -24.68 -20.73
C SER A 122 7.41 -25.27 -19.74
N SER A 123 8.42 -26.00 -20.21
CA SER A 123 9.51 -26.51 -19.35
C SER A 123 10.54 -25.44 -18.98
N GLY A 124 10.16 -24.16 -19.02
CA GLY A 124 11.07 -23.02 -19.08
C GLY A 124 11.38 -22.41 -17.72
N THR A 125 12.64 -22.54 -17.29
CA THR A 125 13.28 -21.90 -16.12
C THR A 125 13.36 -20.37 -16.17
N ARG A 126 12.69 -19.69 -17.12
CA ARG A 126 12.53 -18.23 -17.12
C ARG A 126 11.42 -17.83 -16.15
N THR A 127 11.56 -18.26 -14.89
CA THR A 127 10.77 -17.76 -13.78
C THR A 127 11.24 -16.34 -13.51
N VAL A 128 10.64 -15.35 -14.17
CA VAL A 128 10.64 -14.00 -13.61
C VAL A 128 10.17 -14.16 -12.18
N PRO A 129 10.92 -13.71 -11.16
CA PRO A 129 10.52 -13.88 -9.77
C PRO A 129 9.35 -12.96 -9.48
N LEU A 130 8.14 -13.35 -9.89
CA LEU A 130 6.89 -12.59 -9.73
C LEU A 130 6.63 -12.29 -8.26
N LEU A 131 7.08 -13.18 -7.36
CA LEU A 131 7.00 -12.98 -5.92
C LEU A 131 7.86 -11.80 -5.43
N ASP A 132 9.03 -11.59 -6.02
CA ASP A 132 9.90 -10.48 -5.63
C ASP A 132 9.38 -9.15 -6.18
N LEU A 133 8.85 -9.14 -7.41
CA LEU A 133 8.11 -7.99 -7.94
C LEU A 133 6.87 -7.66 -7.09
N TRP A 134 6.13 -8.68 -6.65
CA TRP A 134 4.98 -8.49 -5.75
C TRP A 134 5.39 -7.86 -4.43
N ARG A 135 6.51 -8.32 -3.84
CA ARG A 135 7.08 -7.74 -2.61
C ARG A 135 7.55 -6.31 -2.83
N GLN A 136 8.18 -6.01 -3.95
CA GLN A 136 8.61 -4.66 -4.31
C GLN A 136 7.41 -3.70 -4.41
N HIS A 137 6.35 -4.06 -5.15
CA HIS A 137 5.16 -3.20 -5.21
C HIS A 137 4.45 -3.04 -3.86
N ASN A 138 4.50 -4.04 -2.96
CA ASN A 138 4.02 -3.87 -1.59
C ASN A 138 4.86 -2.86 -0.80
N ALA A 139 6.19 -2.87 -1.01
CA ALA A 139 7.09 -1.88 -0.44
C ALA A 139 6.77 -0.48 -0.98
N ASP A 140 6.65 -0.31 -2.30
CA ASP A 140 6.35 0.97 -2.93
C ASP A 140 4.99 1.54 -2.48
N LEU A 141 3.98 0.67 -2.30
CA LEU A 141 2.69 1.05 -1.73
C LEU A 141 2.83 1.56 -0.29
N ALA A 142 3.58 0.86 0.55
CA ALA A 142 3.80 1.26 1.94
C ALA A 142 4.61 2.56 2.02
N VAL A 143 5.63 2.75 1.18
CA VAL A 143 6.38 4.00 1.06
C VAL A 143 5.45 5.14 0.67
N GLY A 144 4.59 4.92 -0.34
CA GLY A 144 3.61 5.91 -0.81
C GLY A 144 2.60 6.34 0.26
N MET A 145 2.32 5.49 1.23
CA MET A 145 1.45 5.77 2.38
C MET A 145 2.21 6.13 3.67
N LEU A 146 3.55 6.25 3.61
CA LEU A 146 4.44 6.40 4.76
C LEU A 146 4.30 5.29 5.81
N SER A 147 3.78 4.12 5.45
CA SER A 147 3.47 3.00 6.36
C SER A 147 4.48 1.86 6.26
N GLU A 148 5.74 2.15 5.94
CA GLU A 148 6.79 1.13 5.76
C GLU A 148 7.06 0.31 7.03
N VAL A 149 6.80 0.89 8.20
CA VAL A 149 6.94 0.22 9.50
C VAL A 149 6.09 -1.06 9.56
N VAL A 150 4.94 -1.10 8.89
CA VAL A 150 4.07 -2.29 8.82
C VAL A 150 4.77 -3.47 8.14
N LEU A 151 5.67 -3.21 7.19
CA LEU A 151 6.37 -4.26 6.46
C LEU A 151 7.51 -4.90 7.27
N LEU A 152 7.99 -4.24 8.32
CA LEU A 152 9.06 -4.77 9.18
C LEU A 152 8.68 -6.09 9.86
N GLY A 153 7.40 -6.31 10.13
CA GLY A 153 6.89 -7.56 10.72
C GLY A 153 6.59 -8.68 9.73
N ILE A 154 6.63 -8.41 8.41
CA ILE A 154 6.20 -9.34 7.36
C ILE A 154 7.39 -10.02 6.67
N VAL A 155 8.57 -9.39 6.66
CA VAL A 155 9.77 -9.94 6.01
C VAL A 155 10.47 -10.90 6.97
N PRO A 156 10.88 -12.12 6.54
CA PRO A 156 11.58 -13.08 7.38
C PRO A 156 12.79 -12.42 8.07
N THR A 157 12.86 -12.61 9.39
CA THR A 157 13.94 -12.16 10.29
C THR A 157 15.32 -12.46 9.70
N GLY A 158 15.96 -11.44 9.13
CA GLY A 158 17.29 -11.58 8.53
C GLY A 158 17.76 -10.40 7.68
N VAL A 159 16.84 -9.60 7.11
CA VAL A 159 17.20 -8.55 6.13
C VAL A 159 17.11 -7.11 6.68
N PHE A 160 16.50 -6.91 7.85
CA PHE A 160 16.47 -5.61 8.51
C PHE A 160 17.26 -5.67 9.82
N SER A 161 18.40 -5.00 9.86
CA SER A 161 19.08 -4.69 11.12
C SER A 161 18.17 -3.83 11.99
N GLY A 162 18.13 -4.06 13.31
CA GLY A 162 17.27 -3.30 14.24
C GLY A 162 17.45 -1.78 14.16
N GLN A 163 18.59 -1.31 13.66
CA GLN A 163 18.86 0.11 13.39
C GLN A 163 17.99 0.70 12.26
N VAL A 164 17.77 -0.06 11.18
CA VAL A 164 16.91 0.38 10.05
C VAL A 164 15.44 0.42 10.49
N ALA A 165 15.03 -0.52 11.34
CA ALA A 165 13.70 -0.52 11.94
C ALA A 165 13.46 0.70 12.85
N GLY A 166 14.46 1.07 13.66
CA GLY A 166 14.42 2.26 14.52
C GLY A 166 14.25 3.55 13.71
N VAL A 167 15.10 3.77 12.71
CA VAL A 167 15.04 4.97 11.85
C VAL A 167 13.68 5.07 11.14
N LYS A 168 13.16 3.98 10.55
CA LYS A 168 11.86 4.00 9.87
C LYS A 168 10.70 4.33 10.82
N THR A 169 10.76 3.86 12.06
CA THR A 169 9.75 4.15 13.09
C THR A 169 9.77 5.63 13.49
N GLU A 170 10.95 6.22 13.62
CA GLU A 170 11.14 7.65 13.90
C GLU A 170 10.57 8.53 12.77
N TRP A 171 10.86 8.21 11.50
CA TRP A 171 10.29 8.96 10.37
C TRP A 171 8.75 8.88 10.34
N PHE A 172 8.19 7.73 10.68
CA PHE A 172 6.74 7.55 10.75
C PHE A 172 6.11 8.35 11.90
N ALA A 173 6.70 8.29 13.09
CA ALA A 173 6.25 9.06 14.24
C ALA A 173 6.33 10.57 13.99
N ARG A 174 7.42 11.06 13.37
CA ARG A 174 7.53 12.46 12.92
C ARG A 174 6.44 12.87 11.93
N ALA A 175 6.12 11.99 10.98
CA ALA A 175 5.03 12.26 10.02
C ALA A 175 3.67 12.38 10.73
N ILE A 176 3.37 11.49 11.69
CA ILE A 176 2.13 11.56 12.46
C ILE A 176 2.11 12.81 13.35
N ASN A 177 3.20 13.13 14.06
CA ASN A 177 3.30 14.34 14.87
C ASN A 177 3.02 15.58 14.02
N SER A 178 3.56 15.66 12.80
CA SER A 178 3.27 16.77 11.89
C SER A 178 1.78 16.88 11.52
N PHE A 179 1.05 15.77 11.37
CA PHE A 179 -0.39 15.81 11.14
C PHE A 179 -1.15 16.25 12.39
N LEU A 180 -0.77 15.75 13.57
CA LEU A 180 -1.39 16.11 14.84
C LEU A 180 -1.16 17.59 15.18
N ASP A 181 0.03 18.13 14.92
CA ASP A 181 0.35 19.55 15.08
C ASP A 181 -0.52 20.41 14.18
N MET A 182 -0.67 20.02 12.92
CA MET A 182 -1.51 20.72 11.94
C MET A 182 -2.99 20.71 12.36
N ASP A 183 -3.48 19.58 12.85
CA ASP A 183 -4.85 19.45 13.36
C ASP A 183 -5.05 20.28 14.63
N ALA A 184 -4.09 20.24 15.57
CA ALA A 184 -4.13 21.03 16.80
C ALA A 184 -4.13 22.54 16.49
N GLU A 185 -3.28 22.99 15.58
CA GLU A 185 -3.26 24.38 15.11
C GLU A 185 -4.58 24.78 14.43
N HIS A 186 -5.17 23.88 13.64
CA HIS A 186 -6.46 24.12 13.00
C HIS A 186 -7.59 24.27 14.02
N VAL A 187 -7.61 23.45 15.07
CA VAL A 187 -8.56 23.54 16.20
C VAL A 187 -8.36 24.85 16.96
N GLU A 188 -7.13 25.21 17.27
CA GLU A 188 -6.80 26.45 17.99
C GLU A 188 -7.24 27.70 17.21
N LYS A 189 -6.97 27.73 15.91
CA LYS A 189 -7.25 28.90 15.07
C LYS A 189 -8.73 29.06 14.74
N ASN A 190 -9.46 27.98 14.48
CA ASN A 190 -10.83 28.09 14.00
C ASN A 190 -11.84 27.77 15.11
N THR A 191 -11.71 26.62 15.78
CA THR A 191 -12.72 26.15 16.73
C THR A 191 -12.67 26.91 18.05
N LEU A 192 -11.50 26.95 18.71
CA LEU A 192 -11.40 27.54 20.05
C LEU A 192 -11.66 29.06 20.02
N ARG A 193 -11.28 29.74 18.93
CA ARG A 193 -11.63 31.15 18.71
C ARG A 193 -13.13 31.34 18.53
N THR A 194 -13.75 30.55 17.66
CA THR A 194 -15.20 30.63 17.43
C THR A 194 -15.99 30.33 18.70
N LEU A 195 -15.60 29.31 19.48
CA LEU A 195 -16.25 28.97 20.76
C LEU A 195 -16.14 30.08 21.79
N ARG A 196 -14.97 30.74 21.88
CA ARG A 196 -14.78 31.90 22.76
C ARG A 196 -15.65 33.08 22.33
N ASP A 197 -15.67 33.37 21.03
CA ASP A 197 -16.43 34.51 20.50
C ASP A 197 -17.96 34.28 20.63
N LEU A 198 -18.41 33.02 20.62
CA LEU A 198 -19.80 32.65 20.89
C LEU A 198 -20.17 32.67 22.39
N ASN A 199 -19.19 32.67 23.30
CA ASN A 199 -19.43 32.63 24.74
C ASN A 199 -18.91 33.91 25.44
N PRO A 200 -19.81 34.87 25.77
CA PRO A 200 -19.43 36.15 26.36
C PRO A 200 -18.62 36.04 27.66
N LYS A 201 -18.80 34.96 28.43
CA LYS A 201 -18.05 34.73 29.68
C LYS A 201 -16.55 34.55 29.47
N PHE A 202 -16.14 34.12 28.28
CA PHE A 202 -14.74 33.87 27.93
C PHE A 202 -14.14 34.95 27.03
N ALA A 203 -14.84 36.06 26.81
CA ALA A 203 -14.37 37.14 25.92
C ALA A 203 -12.99 37.70 26.30
N GLY A 204 -12.69 37.74 27.60
CA GLY A 204 -11.38 38.16 28.14
C GLY A 204 -10.40 37.02 28.42
N ALA A 205 -10.80 35.76 28.19
CA ALA A 205 -9.96 34.60 28.49
C ALA A 205 -8.92 34.37 27.37
N ALA A 206 -7.75 33.89 27.77
CA ALA A 206 -6.76 33.40 26.82
C ALA A 206 -7.31 32.16 26.09
N ILE A 207 -6.97 32.03 24.81
CA ILE A 207 -7.36 30.85 24.02
C ILE A 207 -6.52 29.67 24.50
N PRO A 208 -7.13 28.53 24.88
CA PRO A 208 -6.37 27.36 25.29
C PRO A 208 -5.53 26.82 24.13
N LYS A 209 -4.39 26.23 24.47
CA LYS A 209 -3.49 25.59 23.51
C LYS A 209 -3.72 24.09 23.52
N LEU A 210 -4.04 23.52 22.36
CA LEU A 210 -4.17 22.09 22.19
C LEU A 210 -2.78 21.51 21.89
N ARG A 211 -2.35 20.53 22.68
CA ARG A 211 -1.07 19.84 22.49
C ARG A 211 -1.34 18.35 22.51
N HIS A 212 -0.73 17.63 21.57
CA HIS A 212 -0.72 16.18 21.60
C HIS A 212 0.53 15.70 22.34
N SER A 213 0.48 14.47 22.85
CA SER A 213 1.68 13.80 23.35
C SER A 213 2.58 13.39 22.18
N ASP A 214 3.88 13.34 22.40
CA ASP A 214 4.81 12.76 21.43
C ASP A 214 4.55 11.26 21.25
N ILE A 215 4.55 10.81 20.00
CA ILE A 215 4.40 9.40 19.64
C ILE A 215 5.74 8.67 19.74
N ASP A 216 6.86 9.38 19.62
CA ASP A 216 8.20 8.81 19.67
C ASP A 216 8.46 8.18 21.06
N PRO A 217 8.86 6.90 21.11
CA PRO A 217 9.36 6.33 22.36
C PRO A 217 10.69 7.01 22.71
N ILE A 218 10.70 7.74 23.83
CA ILE A 218 11.93 8.32 24.35
C ILE A 218 12.84 7.18 24.81
N ASP A 219 14.07 7.16 24.30
CA ASP A 219 15.11 6.30 24.84
C ASP A 219 15.50 6.79 26.25
N LEU A 220 15.02 6.07 27.25
CA LEU A 220 15.27 6.37 28.66
C LEU A 220 16.75 6.21 29.04
N GLU A 221 17.51 5.39 28.32
CA GLU A 221 18.95 5.23 28.53
C GLU A 221 19.70 6.49 28.07
N SER A 222 19.44 6.94 26.84
CA SER A 222 19.97 8.20 26.33
C SER A 222 19.53 9.40 27.18
N LEU A 223 18.27 9.44 27.63
CA LEU A 223 17.78 10.47 28.54
C LEU A 223 18.51 10.43 29.89
N GLY A 224 18.71 9.24 30.47
CA GLY A 224 19.45 9.05 31.71
C GLY A 224 20.89 9.53 31.60
N LEU A 225 21.58 9.18 30.51
CA LEU A 225 22.94 9.65 30.21
C LEU A 225 23.01 11.17 30.06
N PHE A 226 22.03 11.77 29.37
CA PHE A 226 21.95 13.22 29.20
C PHE A 226 21.75 13.94 30.55
N VAL A 227 20.80 13.49 31.36
CA VAL A 227 20.51 14.05 32.70
C VAL A 227 21.72 13.89 33.61
N GLN A 228 22.38 12.73 33.60
CA GLN A 228 23.59 12.48 34.39
C GLN A 228 24.72 13.45 34.02
N ARG A 229 24.97 13.67 32.72
CA ARG A 229 26.03 14.57 32.24
C ARG A 229 25.77 16.03 32.59
N ILE A 230 24.53 16.47 32.45
CA ILE A 230 24.15 17.86 32.78
C ILE A 230 24.16 18.09 34.28
N GLY A 231 23.65 17.13 35.06
CA GLY A 231 23.69 17.18 36.53
C GLY A 231 25.13 17.20 37.06
N ALA A 232 26.02 16.38 36.50
CA ALA A 232 27.44 16.37 36.85
C ALA A 232 28.15 17.69 36.47
N GLY A 233 27.72 18.36 35.40
CA GLY A 233 28.24 19.65 34.97
C GLY A 233 27.74 20.86 35.78
N GLY A 234 26.73 20.68 36.64
CA GLY A 234 26.16 21.76 37.47
C GLY A 234 25.31 22.78 36.69
N PHE A 235 24.91 22.48 35.45
CA PHE A 235 24.17 23.42 34.60
C PHE A 235 22.66 23.45 34.88
N ILE A 236 22.10 22.35 35.40
CA ILE A 236 20.69 22.25 35.79
C ILE A 236 20.63 21.72 37.21
N THR A 237 19.91 22.44 38.08
CA THR A 237 19.58 22.01 39.43
C THR A 237 18.24 21.28 39.47
N PRO A 238 18.06 20.25 40.32
CA PRO A 238 16.78 19.56 40.45
C PRO A 238 15.72 20.49 41.04
N GLU A 239 14.79 20.96 40.21
CA GLU A 239 13.61 21.72 40.61
C GLU A 239 12.33 20.90 40.36
N SER A 240 11.22 21.24 41.03
CA SER A 240 9.95 20.51 40.91
C SER A 240 9.44 20.43 39.47
N GLY A 241 9.63 21.48 38.68
CA GLY A 241 9.24 21.50 37.26
C GLY A 241 10.08 20.56 36.39
N LEU A 242 11.36 20.35 36.74
CA LEU A 242 12.23 19.41 36.03
C LEU A 242 11.85 17.96 36.36
N GLU A 243 11.56 17.68 37.64
CA GLU A 243 11.11 16.37 38.07
C GLU A 243 9.80 15.97 37.38
N GLU A 244 8.82 16.88 37.35
CA GLU A 244 7.53 16.66 36.68
C GLU A 244 7.70 16.40 35.17
N ALA A 245 8.54 17.21 34.50
CA ALA A 245 8.85 17.03 33.09
C ALA A 245 9.53 15.68 32.79
N LEU A 246 10.44 15.22 33.66
CA LEU A 246 11.09 13.92 33.54
C LEU A 246 10.12 12.76 33.80
N ARG A 247 9.25 12.88 34.81
CA ARG A 247 8.20 11.87 35.09
C ARG A 247 7.24 11.73 33.92
N LEU A 248 6.77 12.84 33.35
CA LEU A 248 5.88 12.83 32.18
C LEU A 248 6.56 12.13 30.99
N ARG A 249 7.82 12.46 30.69
CA ARG A 249 8.59 11.86 29.60
C ARG A 249 8.90 10.38 29.82
N ALA A 250 9.14 9.98 31.07
CA ALA A 250 9.37 8.60 31.45
C ALA A 250 8.08 7.79 31.69
N LYS A 251 6.90 8.39 31.48
CA LYS A 251 5.58 7.79 31.78
C LYS A 251 5.48 7.28 33.23
N LEU A 252 6.10 7.99 34.16
CA LEU A 252 6.04 7.72 35.59
C LEU A 252 4.83 8.44 36.22
N PRO A 253 4.28 7.91 37.32
CA PRO A 253 3.22 8.61 38.06
C PRO A 253 3.70 9.98 38.54
N MET A 254 2.81 10.98 38.46
CA MET A 254 3.10 12.33 38.97
C MET A 254 3.29 12.33 40.49
N ALA A 255 4.12 13.24 41.00
CA ALA A 255 4.44 13.32 42.43
C ALA A 255 3.25 13.76 43.29
N ARG A 256 2.39 14.63 42.74
CA ARG A 256 1.01 14.81 43.23
C ARG A 256 0.15 13.79 42.50
N GLY A 257 -0.38 12.82 43.23
CA GLY A 257 -1.43 11.96 42.71
C GLY A 257 -2.57 12.81 42.16
N GLU A 258 -3.25 12.29 41.15
CA GLU A 258 -4.43 12.87 40.50
C GLU A 258 -5.36 13.57 41.50
N GLU A 259 -5.18 14.87 41.73
CA GLU A 259 -6.28 15.73 42.14
C GLU A 259 -7.04 16.02 40.84
N GLU A 260 -7.97 15.12 40.54
CA GLU A 260 -8.99 15.29 39.52
C GLU A 260 -9.60 16.70 39.65
N ILE A 261 -9.44 17.51 38.59
CA ILE A 261 -10.24 18.73 38.36
C ILE A 261 -11.41 18.34 37.47
#